data_AF-K9KEC9-F1
#
_entry.id   AF-K9KEC9-F1
#
_cell.length_a   1.000
_cell.length_b   1.000
_cell.length_c   1.000
_cell.angle_alpha   90.00
_cell.angle_beta   90.00
_cell.angle_gamma   90.00
#
_symmetry.space_group_name_H-M   'P 1'
#
loop_
_entity.id
_entity.type
_entity.pdbx_description
1 polymer ?
#
loop_
_entity_poly.entity_id
_entity_poly.type
_entity_poly.pdbx_seq_one_letter_code
_entity_poly.pdbx_strand_id
1 'polypeptide(L)'
;GKRNWDMKGSGFYVSLEWVTLSKKNKDSKKYEIIKRDILRGKSAPHYAAIEPDGNGLMIVSYKSFAFVQAGQDLEENKDENMSEKIKEPLYYWQQTEDDLTVTIRLPEDSTKEDIQVQFLPHHISIVLKGQRFLEGNLYSSVDPESSTWIIKENNSLEISLIKKNEGLTWPELVVGDKQGELLRDSVQCAAIAERLMHLTSEELNPNPDKEKPPCNAQELEECDIFFEESSSLCRFDGNTLKTTHVVNLGSNQYLFSVIVDPKEMPCFCLRHDVDALLWQPHSSTQDDMWEHIATFNALGYVQASKRDKKFFTCAPNYSYAALCECLRRVFIYRQPTPMSTVLYNRKEGRHVGQVAKQQVASLETNDPILGFQATNERLFVLTSKNLFLIKVNTEN
;
A
#
# COMPACT_ATOMS: atom_id res chain seq x y z
N GLY A 1 -19.38 -0.76 -29.77
CA GLY A 1 -19.86 -1.70 -28.74
C GLY A 1 -18.79 -2.70 -28.38
N LYS A 2 -18.06 -2.45 -27.29
CA LYS A 2 -17.23 -3.37 -26.48
C LYS A 2 -16.36 -2.51 -25.57
N ARG A 3 -16.82 -2.27 -24.34
CA ARG A 3 -16.10 -1.85 -23.12
C ARG A 3 -17.16 -1.34 -22.14
N ASN A 4 -17.75 -2.26 -21.38
CA ASN A 4 -18.54 -1.95 -20.18
C ASN A 4 -18.80 -3.22 -19.35
N TRP A 5 -17.87 -4.20 -19.37
CA TRP A 5 -18.01 -5.44 -18.62
C TRP A 5 -17.16 -5.53 -17.35
N ASP A 6 -16.44 -4.47 -16.96
CA ASP A 6 -15.56 -4.49 -15.77
C ASP A 6 -16.15 -3.81 -14.53
N MET A 7 -17.45 -3.50 -14.51
CA MET A 7 -18.14 -2.88 -13.35
C MET A 7 -19.13 -3.79 -12.62
N LYS A 8 -18.99 -5.12 -12.77
CA LYS A 8 -19.55 -6.08 -11.81
C LYS A 8 -18.40 -6.93 -11.30
N GLY A 9 -18.06 -6.78 -10.02
CA GLY A 9 -17.11 -7.66 -9.35
C GLY A 9 -17.50 -9.11 -9.61
N SER A 10 -16.51 -9.98 -9.80
CA SER A 10 -16.66 -11.33 -10.34
C SER A 10 -17.55 -12.29 -9.54
N GLY A 11 -18.13 -11.84 -8.41
CA GLY A 11 -18.98 -12.65 -7.53
C GLY A 11 -18.21 -13.71 -6.73
N PHE A 12 -16.92 -13.87 -6.98
CA PHE A 12 -16.06 -14.80 -6.25
C PHE A 12 -15.48 -14.13 -5.01
N TYR A 13 -15.44 -14.88 -3.91
CA TYR A 13 -14.73 -14.52 -2.69
C TYR A 13 -13.80 -15.66 -2.27
N VAL A 14 -12.74 -15.32 -1.57
CA VAL A 14 -11.81 -16.27 -0.93
C VAL A 14 -12.21 -16.39 0.52
N SER A 15 -12.31 -17.63 1.01
CA SER A 15 -12.65 -17.94 2.40
C SER A 15 -11.47 -18.64 3.05
N LEU A 16 -10.99 -18.09 4.17
CA LEU A 16 -9.97 -18.68 5.02
C LEU A 16 -10.63 -19.16 6.31
N GLU A 17 -10.47 -20.43 6.64
CA GLU A 17 -11.02 -21.02 7.86
C GLU A 17 -9.92 -21.19 8.91
N TRP A 18 -10.04 -20.46 10.01
CA TRP A 18 -9.20 -20.61 11.18
C TRP A 18 -9.86 -21.61 12.14
N VAL A 19 -9.29 -22.81 12.19
CA VAL A 19 -9.81 -23.93 12.98
C VAL A 19 -8.97 -24.11 14.24
N THR A 20 -9.60 -24.00 15.42
CA THR A 20 -8.95 -24.33 16.69
C THR A 20 -9.33 -25.74 17.13
N LEU A 21 -8.32 -26.56 17.42
CA LEU A 21 -8.47 -27.95 17.83
C LEU A 21 -8.16 -28.10 19.32
N SER A 22 -8.97 -28.87 20.04
CA SER A 22 -8.69 -29.28 21.42
C SER A 22 -8.70 -30.80 21.54
N LYS A 23 -7.95 -31.33 22.50
CA LYS A 23 -7.89 -32.76 22.79
C LYS A 23 -9.12 -33.15 23.61
N LYS A 24 -9.93 -34.08 23.09
CA LYS A 24 -11.21 -34.47 23.70
C LYS A 24 -11.09 -35.05 25.11
N ASN A 25 -9.97 -35.73 25.39
CA ASN A 25 -9.60 -36.28 26.71
C ASN A 25 -8.08 -36.35 26.82
N LYS A 26 -7.52 -36.15 28.04
CA LYS A 26 -6.06 -36.18 28.28
C LYS A 26 -5.38 -37.47 27.78
N ASP A 27 -6.08 -38.61 27.76
CA ASP A 27 -5.56 -39.90 27.27
C ASP A 27 -5.96 -40.29 25.84
N SER A 28 -6.90 -39.59 25.20
CA SER A 28 -7.35 -39.98 23.85
C SER A 28 -6.51 -39.31 22.76
N LYS A 29 -6.07 -40.03 21.73
CA LYS A 29 -5.48 -39.44 20.51
C LYS A 29 -6.51 -38.72 19.61
N LYS A 30 -7.70 -38.40 20.15
CA LYS A 30 -8.80 -37.78 19.40
C LYS A 30 -8.83 -36.28 19.68
N TYR A 31 -8.83 -35.50 18.60
CA TYR A 31 -9.00 -34.05 18.62
C TYR A 31 -10.42 -33.70 18.18
N GLU A 32 -10.97 -32.63 18.73
CA GLU A 32 -12.23 -32.05 18.30
C GLU A 32 -12.05 -30.57 17.97
N ILE A 33 -12.87 -30.08 17.06
CA ILE A 33 -12.86 -28.69 16.66
C ILE A 33 -13.70 -27.92 17.68
N ILE A 34 -13.05 -27.02 18.40
CA ILE A 34 -13.71 -26.18 19.42
C ILE A 34 -14.10 -24.81 18.88
N LYS A 35 -13.41 -24.32 17.85
CA LYS A 35 -13.66 -23.02 17.24
C LYS A 35 -13.42 -23.06 15.74
N ARG A 36 -14.27 -22.39 14.97
CA ARG A 36 -14.09 -22.13 13.55
C ARG A 36 -14.43 -20.68 13.28
N ASP A 37 -13.41 -19.90 12.98
CA ASP A 37 -13.58 -18.52 12.54
C ASP A 37 -13.32 -18.44 11.04
N ILE A 38 -14.16 -17.69 10.33
CA ILE A 38 -14.08 -17.59 8.86
C ILE A 38 -13.73 -16.16 8.49
N LEU A 39 -12.67 -15.99 7.71
CA LEU A 39 -12.30 -14.72 7.10
C LEU A 39 -12.63 -14.76 5.61
N ARG A 40 -13.28 -13.72 5.09
CA ARG A 40 -13.56 -13.56 3.66
C ARG A 40 -12.82 -12.36 3.09
N GLY A 41 -12.30 -12.52 1.88
CA GLY A 41 -11.62 -11.48 1.11
C GLY A 41 -11.93 -11.60 -0.38
N LYS A 42 -11.63 -10.55 -1.14
CA LYS A 42 -11.87 -10.50 -2.60
C LYS A 42 -10.67 -10.97 -3.43
N SER A 43 -9.53 -11.23 -2.80
CA SER A 43 -8.30 -11.71 -3.44
C SER A 43 -7.72 -12.89 -2.67
N ALA A 44 -7.00 -13.78 -3.34
CA ALA A 44 -6.23 -14.81 -2.66
C ALA A 44 -5.10 -14.16 -1.83
N PRO A 45 -4.79 -14.69 -0.63
CA PRO A 45 -3.66 -14.18 0.15
C PRO A 45 -2.35 -14.60 -0.51
N HIS A 46 -1.37 -13.69 -0.52
CA HIS A 46 0.02 -14.02 -0.85
C HIS A 46 0.72 -14.75 0.29
N TYR A 47 0.32 -14.40 1.53
CA TYR A 47 0.87 -14.92 2.77
C TYR A 47 -0.25 -15.13 3.77
N ALA A 48 -0.20 -16.23 4.50
CA ALA A 48 -1.03 -16.47 5.67
C ALA A 48 -0.25 -17.30 6.69
N ALA A 49 -0.14 -16.81 7.92
CA ALA A 49 0.55 -17.52 9.00
C ALA A 49 -0.13 -17.30 10.34
N ILE A 50 -0.17 -18.35 11.15
CA ILE A 50 -0.67 -18.30 12.53
C ILE A 50 0.53 -18.02 13.45
N GLU A 51 0.34 -17.13 14.41
CA GLU A 51 1.36 -16.83 15.43
C GLU A 51 1.72 -18.08 16.24
N PRO A 52 2.95 -18.21 16.77
CA PRO A 52 3.37 -19.40 17.51
C PRO A 52 2.51 -19.72 18.74
N ASP A 53 1.90 -18.69 19.35
CA ASP A 53 0.98 -18.80 20.47
C ASP A 53 -0.47 -19.15 20.06
N GLY A 54 -0.76 -19.11 18.76
CA GLY A 54 -2.08 -19.36 18.19
C GLY A 54 -3.11 -18.25 18.44
N ASN A 55 -2.69 -17.05 18.89
CA ASN A 55 -3.62 -15.97 19.20
C ASN A 55 -3.82 -14.99 18.04
N GLY A 56 -2.95 -14.98 17.05
CA GLY A 56 -3.06 -14.12 15.88
C GLY A 56 -2.92 -14.85 14.56
N LEU A 57 -3.53 -14.28 13.53
CA LEU A 57 -3.41 -14.68 12.14
C LEU A 57 -2.91 -13.48 11.33
N MET A 58 -1.78 -13.64 10.65
CA MET A 58 -1.21 -12.63 9.77
C MET A 58 -1.50 -12.97 8.32
N ILE A 59 -1.94 -11.98 7.54
CA ILE A 59 -2.27 -12.14 6.12
C ILE A 59 -1.65 -11.00 5.30
N VAL A 60 -0.99 -11.33 4.20
CA VAL A 60 -0.65 -10.37 3.13
C VAL A 60 -1.55 -10.59 1.93
N SER A 61 -2.24 -9.55 1.49
CA SER A 61 -3.13 -9.62 0.32
C SER A 61 -3.35 -8.27 -0.34
N TYR A 62 -3.76 -8.28 -1.62
CA TYR A 62 -4.15 -7.06 -2.34
C TYR A 62 -5.43 -6.43 -1.79
N LYS A 63 -6.43 -7.26 -1.49
CA LYS A 63 -7.68 -6.83 -0.85
C LYS A 63 -7.71 -7.33 0.58
N SER A 64 -8.28 -6.52 1.46
CA SER A 64 -8.44 -6.86 2.88
C SER A 64 -9.32 -8.09 3.08
N PHE A 65 -9.11 -8.74 4.22
CA PHE A 65 -9.97 -9.80 4.72
C PHE A 65 -10.78 -9.28 5.92
N ALA A 66 -11.97 -9.83 6.11
CA ALA A 66 -12.80 -9.53 7.27
C ALA A 66 -13.38 -10.82 7.85
N PHE A 67 -13.51 -10.88 9.18
CA PHE A 67 -14.23 -11.98 9.83
C PHE A 67 -15.71 -11.93 9.48
N VAL A 68 -16.29 -13.10 9.22
CA VAL A 68 -17.71 -13.25 8.95
C VAL A 68 -18.37 -13.85 10.18
N GLN A 69 -19.34 -13.14 10.74
CA GLN A 69 -20.22 -13.70 11.76
C GLN A 69 -21.27 -14.60 11.09
N ALA A 70 -21.57 -15.74 11.70
CA ALA A 70 -22.53 -16.70 11.18
C ALA A 70 -23.91 -16.03 10.99
N GLY A 71 -24.36 -15.89 9.73
CA GLY A 71 -25.67 -15.36 9.37
C GLY A 71 -25.69 -13.99 8.68
N GLN A 72 -24.55 -13.33 8.48
CA GLN A 72 -24.46 -12.12 7.64
C GLN A 72 -23.84 -12.46 6.29
N ASP A 73 -24.65 -12.37 5.23
CA ASP A 73 -24.11 -12.09 3.91
C ASP A 73 -23.45 -10.71 3.99
N LEU A 74 -22.20 -10.62 3.53
CA LEU A 74 -21.49 -9.36 3.42
C LEU A 74 -22.20 -8.52 2.36
N GLU A 75 -23.22 -7.77 2.74
CA GLU A 75 -23.56 -6.55 2.02
C GLU A 75 -22.31 -5.66 2.01
N GLU A 76 -22.10 -4.97 0.91
CA GLU A 76 -20.96 -4.09 0.66
C GLU A 76 -20.84 -3.02 1.74
N ASN A 77 -20.19 -3.38 2.85
CA ASN A 77 -19.59 -2.43 3.76
C ASN A 77 -18.41 -1.82 3.00
N LYS A 78 -18.70 -0.73 2.30
CA LYS A 78 -17.72 0.23 1.82
C LYS A 78 -16.70 0.46 2.93
N ASP A 79 -15.45 0.24 2.58
CA ASP A 79 -14.25 0.32 3.41
C ASP A 79 -14.37 1.34 4.55
N GLU A 80 -14.39 0.83 5.78
CA GLU A 80 -14.09 1.61 6.97
C GLU A 80 -12.73 1.17 7.51
N ASN A 81 -11.67 1.71 6.92
CA ASN A 81 -10.48 2.14 7.66
C ASN A 81 -9.64 3.10 6.80
N MET A 82 -9.72 4.39 7.17
CA MET A 82 -8.73 5.44 6.87
C MET A 82 -8.46 5.75 5.39
N SER A 83 -9.51 6.09 4.65
CA SER A 83 -9.50 7.46 4.16
C SER A 83 -10.15 8.27 5.28
N GLU A 84 -9.58 9.42 5.65
CA GLU A 84 -10.46 10.47 6.17
C GLU A 84 -11.61 10.51 5.17
N LYS A 85 -12.84 10.14 5.61
CA LYS A 85 -14.02 10.59 4.89
C LYS A 85 -13.77 12.09 4.82
N ILE A 86 -13.36 12.58 3.66
CA ILE A 86 -13.66 13.92 3.25
C ILE A 86 -15.18 13.89 3.34
N LYS A 87 -15.70 14.22 4.53
CA LYS A 87 -17.06 14.71 4.66
C LYS A 87 -17.07 15.76 3.57
N GLU A 88 -17.91 15.58 2.56
CA GLU A 88 -18.10 16.65 1.58
C GLU A 88 -18.21 17.93 2.39
N PRO A 89 -17.29 18.89 2.17
CA PRO A 89 -17.23 20.07 3.02
C PRO A 89 -18.61 20.72 2.95
N LEU A 90 -19.12 21.11 4.13
CA LEU A 90 -20.47 21.64 4.22
C LEU A 90 -20.63 22.92 3.39
N TYR A 91 -19.51 23.62 3.18
CA TYR A 91 -19.41 24.76 2.32
C TYR A 91 -18.03 24.81 1.66
N TYR A 92 -17.99 25.39 0.48
CA TYR A 92 -16.75 25.69 -0.22
C TYR A 92 -16.50 27.18 -0.12
N TRP A 93 -15.26 27.60 -0.07
CA TRP A 93 -14.95 29.03 -0.13
C TRP A 93 -13.73 29.29 -1.01
N GLN A 94 -13.70 30.47 -1.59
CA GLN A 94 -12.67 30.96 -2.50
C GLN A 94 -12.22 32.32 -2.03
N GLN A 95 -11.02 32.71 -2.42
CA GLN A 95 -10.50 34.02 -2.07
C GLN A 95 -9.70 34.61 -3.22
N THR A 96 -9.81 35.92 -3.38
CA THR A 96 -8.89 36.73 -4.16
C THR A 96 -8.08 37.63 -3.23
N GLU A 97 -7.34 38.59 -3.77
CA GLU A 97 -6.65 39.62 -2.97
C GLU A 97 -7.65 40.53 -2.22
N ASP A 98 -8.86 40.71 -2.78
CA ASP A 98 -9.81 41.73 -2.34
C ASP A 98 -11.09 41.15 -1.71
N ASP A 99 -11.50 39.94 -2.08
CA ASP A 99 -12.77 39.34 -1.64
C ASP A 99 -12.68 37.85 -1.28
N LEU A 100 -13.72 37.37 -0.62
CA LEU A 100 -13.96 35.98 -0.24
C LEU A 100 -15.35 35.57 -0.74
N THR A 101 -15.44 34.46 -1.46
CA THR A 101 -16.71 33.93 -1.95
C THR A 101 -16.98 32.58 -1.29
N VAL A 102 -18.06 32.45 -0.52
CA VAL A 102 -18.47 31.23 0.18
C VAL A 102 -19.69 30.65 -0.51
N THR A 103 -19.63 29.39 -0.94
CA THR A 103 -20.70 28.65 -1.61
C THR A 103 -21.21 27.52 -0.72
N ILE A 104 -22.51 27.54 -0.42
CA ILE A 104 -23.19 26.55 0.42
C ILE A 104 -24.26 25.85 -0.43
N ARG A 105 -24.33 24.52 -0.41
CA ARG A 105 -25.43 23.78 -1.06
C ARG A 105 -26.67 23.80 -0.17
N LEU A 106 -27.79 24.27 -0.69
CA LEU A 106 -29.06 24.31 0.02
C LEU A 106 -29.87 23.02 -0.25
N PRO A 107 -30.61 22.50 0.74
CA PRO A 107 -31.57 21.42 0.52
C PRO A 107 -32.66 21.83 -0.49
N GLU A 108 -33.15 20.86 -1.28
CA GLU A 108 -34.34 21.05 -2.14
C GLU A 108 -35.49 21.63 -1.28
N ASP A 109 -36.19 22.65 -1.81
CA ASP A 109 -37.24 23.42 -1.12
C ASP A 109 -36.77 24.50 -0.11
N SER A 110 -35.66 25.20 -0.34
CA SER A 110 -35.25 26.34 0.50
C SER A 110 -35.68 27.68 -0.14
N THR A 111 -36.50 28.47 0.56
CA THR A 111 -36.91 29.81 0.10
C THR A 111 -36.05 30.91 0.74
N LYS A 112 -36.14 32.14 0.21
CA LYS A 112 -35.38 33.28 0.75
C LYS A 112 -35.74 33.59 2.21
N GLU A 113 -36.96 33.30 2.64
CA GLU A 113 -37.39 33.54 4.03
C GLU A 113 -36.72 32.61 5.05
N ASP A 114 -36.19 31.46 4.61
CA ASP A 114 -35.56 30.45 5.46
C ASP A 114 -34.08 30.75 5.76
N ILE A 115 -33.50 31.77 5.11
CA ILE A 115 -32.08 32.09 5.15
C ILE A 115 -31.88 33.41 5.90
N GLN A 116 -31.13 33.37 7.00
CA GLN A 116 -30.70 34.55 7.72
C GLN A 116 -29.17 34.60 7.73
N VAL A 117 -28.61 35.61 7.07
CA VAL A 117 -27.17 35.88 7.05
C VAL A 117 -26.91 37.21 7.74
N GLN A 118 -26.02 37.21 8.73
CA GLN A 118 -25.56 38.41 9.43
C GLN A 118 -24.05 38.58 9.25
N PHE A 119 -23.68 39.77 8.78
CA PHE A 119 -22.29 40.18 8.61
C PHE A 119 -21.89 41.14 9.73
N LEU A 120 -20.81 40.82 10.44
CA LEU A 120 -20.15 41.71 11.39
C LEU A 120 -18.68 41.84 11.00
N PRO A 121 -17.99 42.93 11.39
CA PRO A 121 -16.63 43.17 10.93
C PRO A 121 -15.65 42.02 11.18
N HIS A 122 -15.82 41.24 12.26
CA HIS A 122 -14.96 40.09 12.58
C HIS A 122 -15.75 38.79 12.77
N HIS A 123 -17.03 38.74 12.39
CA HIS A 123 -17.89 37.60 12.72
C HIS A 123 -18.94 37.37 11.64
N ILE A 124 -19.22 36.11 11.33
CA ILE A 124 -20.26 35.70 10.40
C ILE A 124 -21.25 34.76 11.10
N SER A 125 -22.54 34.95 10.82
CA SER A 125 -23.59 34.03 11.28
C SER A 125 -24.56 33.72 10.15
N ILE A 126 -24.74 32.44 9.86
CA ILE A 126 -25.60 31.90 8.82
C ILE A 126 -26.55 30.92 9.48
N VAL A 127 -27.85 31.19 9.39
CA VAL A 127 -28.92 30.34 9.89
C VAL A 127 -29.79 29.91 8.72
N LEU A 128 -29.97 28.59 8.54
CA LEU A 128 -30.79 27.98 7.51
C LEU A 128 -31.93 27.21 8.17
N LYS A 129 -33.20 27.49 7.81
CA LYS A 129 -34.40 26.82 8.35
C LYS A 129 -34.43 26.77 9.90
N GLY A 130 -33.94 27.83 10.55
CA GLY A 130 -33.85 27.94 12.02
C GLY A 130 -32.68 27.21 12.68
N GLN A 131 -31.86 26.48 11.91
CA GLN A 131 -30.64 25.83 12.40
C GLN A 131 -29.40 26.67 12.06
N ARG A 132 -28.51 26.86 13.04
CA ARG A 132 -27.24 27.57 12.83
C ARG A 132 -26.31 26.72 11.97
N PHE A 133 -26.02 27.20 10.77
CA PHE A 133 -25.22 26.50 9.77
C PHE A 133 -23.74 26.83 9.89
N LEU A 134 -23.40 28.12 9.99
CA LEU A 134 -22.04 28.60 10.19
C LEU A 134 -22.07 29.81 11.12
N GLU A 135 -21.36 29.75 12.24
CA GLU A 135 -21.26 30.85 13.20
C GLU A 135 -19.83 30.88 13.73
N GLY A 136 -19.18 32.05 13.66
CA GLY A 136 -17.88 32.22 14.29
C GLY A 136 -17.12 33.46 13.87
N ASN A 137 -15.95 33.62 14.48
CA ASN A 137 -15.05 34.73 14.21
C ASN A 137 -14.29 34.48 12.90
N LEU A 138 -14.35 35.47 12.02
CA LEU A 138 -13.58 35.49 10.78
C LEU A 138 -12.09 35.68 11.10
N TYR A 139 -11.23 35.18 10.21
CA TYR A 139 -9.76 35.28 10.38
C TYR A 139 -9.27 36.74 10.41
N SER A 140 -9.87 37.61 9.61
CA SER A 140 -9.56 39.05 9.58
C SER A 140 -10.84 39.87 9.35
N SER A 141 -10.74 41.19 9.46
CA SER A 141 -11.89 42.07 9.31
C SER A 141 -12.42 42.14 7.87
N VAL A 142 -13.75 42.06 7.72
CA VAL A 142 -14.49 42.29 6.46
C VAL A 142 -15.28 43.59 6.53
N ASP A 143 -15.69 44.12 5.38
CA ASP A 143 -16.63 45.23 5.28
C ASP A 143 -18.08 44.72 5.21
N PRO A 144 -18.88 44.85 6.29
CA PRO A 144 -20.25 44.34 6.31
C PRO A 144 -21.19 45.10 5.37
N GLU A 145 -20.93 46.36 5.05
CA GLU A 145 -21.82 47.17 4.21
C GLU A 145 -21.70 46.79 2.73
N SER A 146 -20.52 46.34 2.32
CA SER A 146 -20.23 45.93 0.94
C SER A 146 -20.36 44.41 0.73
N SER A 147 -20.51 43.62 1.81
CA SER A 147 -20.71 42.16 1.73
C SER A 147 -22.16 41.81 1.38
N THR A 148 -22.35 40.88 0.45
CA THR A 148 -23.67 40.50 -0.07
C THR A 148 -23.85 38.98 -0.15
N TRP A 149 -25.09 38.51 -0.29
CA TRP A 149 -25.38 37.10 -0.53
C TRP A 149 -26.49 36.95 -1.57
N ILE A 150 -26.40 35.90 -2.37
CA ILE A 150 -27.36 35.57 -3.44
C ILE A 150 -27.64 34.06 -3.47
N ILE A 151 -28.84 33.68 -3.91
CA ILE A 151 -29.19 32.28 -4.17
C ILE A 151 -29.07 32.05 -5.67
N LYS A 152 -28.22 31.10 -6.08
CA LYS A 152 -28.05 30.68 -7.48
C LYS A 152 -29.13 29.69 -7.90
N GLU A 153 -29.39 29.62 -9.21
CA GLU A 153 -30.42 28.77 -9.83
C GLU A 153 -30.24 27.25 -9.57
N ASN A 154 -29.06 26.83 -9.12
CA ASN A 154 -28.72 25.46 -8.78
C ASN A 154 -28.93 25.11 -7.27
N ASN A 155 -29.79 25.84 -6.56
CA ASN A 155 -29.99 25.72 -5.10
C ASN A 155 -28.67 25.85 -4.30
N SER A 156 -27.81 26.81 -4.67
CA SER A 156 -26.64 27.15 -3.86
C SER A 156 -26.71 28.59 -3.36
N LEU A 157 -26.35 28.80 -2.08
CA LEU A 157 -26.21 30.10 -1.46
C LEU A 157 -24.76 30.56 -1.65
N GLU A 158 -24.57 31.67 -2.34
CA GLU A 158 -23.28 32.32 -2.52
C GLU A 158 -23.21 33.57 -1.67
N ILE A 159 -22.13 33.70 -0.89
CA ILE A 159 -21.89 34.82 0.02
C ILE A 159 -20.57 35.45 -0.38
N SER A 160 -20.60 36.72 -0.75
CA SER A 160 -19.44 37.50 -1.12
C SER A 160 -19.09 38.45 0.03
N LEU A 161 -17.94 38.23 0.66
CA LEU A 161 -17.40 39.07 1.73
C LEU A 161 -16.23 39.89 1.18
N ILE A 162 -16.24 41.20 1.41
CA ILE A 162 -15.15 42.08 0.97
C ILE A 162 -14.13 42.24 2.10
N LYS A 163 -12.85 41.97 1.80
CA LYS A 163 -11.76 42.09 2.77
C LYS A 163 -11.51 43.57 3.03
N LYS A 164 -11.37 43.95 4.30
CA LYS A 164 -10.96 45.33 4.66
C LYS A 164 -9.46 45.57 4.46
N ASN A 165 -8.67 44.50 4.56
CA ASN A 165 -7.22 44.53 4.35
C ASN A 165 -6.91 43.79 3.04
N GLU A 166 -6.72 44.55 1.97
CA GLU A 166 -6.34 44.04 0.64
C GLU A 166 -4.99 43.30 0.70
N GLY A 167 -4.87 42.19 -0.04
CA GLY A 167 -3.64 41.41 -0.15
C GLY A 167 -3.37 40.40 0.98
N LEU A 168 -4.21 40.36 2.04
CA LEU A 168 -4.07 39.35 3.08
C LEU A 168 -4.67 38.00 2.63
N THR A 169 -3.84 36.96 2.53
CA THR A 169 -4.30 35.59 2.26
C THR A 169 -4.79 34.93 3.55
N TRP A 170 -6.05 34.47 3.54
CA TRP A 170 -6.67 33.83 4.70
C TRP A 170 -6.34 32.33 4.69
N PRO A 171 -5.77 31.77 5.76
CA PRO A 171 -5.54 30.32 5.85
C PRO A 171 -6.83 29.55 6.18
N GLU A 172 -7.78 30.19 6.82
CA GLU A 172 -9.09 29.66 7.22
C GLU A 172 -10.15 30.77 7.12
N LEU A 173 -11.41 30.40 6.84
CA LEU A 173 -12.52 31.36 6.77
C LEU A 173 -12.96 31.81 8.17
N VAL A 174 -13.25 30.83 9.04
CA VAL A 174 -13.65 31.00 10.44
C VAL A 174 -12.60 30.31 11.31
N VAL A 175 -12.10 31.02 12.32
CA VAL A 175 -11.02 30.52 13.18
C VAL A 175 -11.45 29.24 13.89
N GLY A 176 -10.77 28.13 13.61
CA GLY A 176 -11.02 26.83 14.22
C GLY A 176 -12.14 26.00 13.56
N ASP A 177 -12.72 26.45 12.45
CA ASP A 177 -13.68 25.65 11.68
C ASP A 177 -12.96 24.82 10.60
N LYS A 178 -13.14 23.50 10.66
CA LYS A 178 -12.57 22.53 9.70
C LYS A 178 -13.59 22.00 8.71
N GLN A 179 -14.79 22.57 8.67
CA GLN A 179 -15.91 22.05 7.89
C GLN A 179 -16.00 22.63 6.46
N GLY A 180 -15.21 23.67 6.17
CA GLY A 180 -15.14 24.31 4.85
C GLY A 180 -13.86 24.00 4.08
N GLU A 181 -13.98 23.84 2.77
CA GLU A 181 -12.83 23.59 1.88
C GLU A 181 -12.52 24.83 1.03
N LEU A 182 -11.23 25.22 0.97
CA LEU A 182 -10.74 26.31 0.12
C LEU A 182 -10.60 25.81 -1.33
N LEU A 183 -11.53 26.21 -2.21
CA LEU A 183 -11.43 25.94 -3.65
C LEU A 183 -10.47 26.95 -4.29
N ARG A 184 -9.22 26.54 -4.50
CA ARG A 184 -8.24 27.33 -5.24
C ARG A 184 -8.65 27.40 -6.70
N ASP A 185 -8.77 28.62 -7.22
CA ASP A 185 -9.18 28.84 -8.60
C ASP A 185 -8.15 28.21 -9.56
N SER A 186 -8.63 27.64 -10.66
CA SER A 186 -7.82 26.91 -11.65
C SER A 186 -6.64 27.74 -12.19
N VAL A 187 -6.81 29.07 -12.24
CA VAL A 187 -5.80 30.04 -12.65
C VAL A 187 -4.69 30.23 -11.60
N GLN A 188 -5.03 30.19 -10.31
CA GLN A 188 -4.03 30.24 -9.22
C GLN A 188 -3.32 28.90 -9.05
N CYS A 189 -4.01 27.77 -9.26
CA CYS A 189 -3.38 26.46 -9.37
C CYS A 189 -2.38 26.41 -10.53
N ALA A 190 -2.70 27.01 -11.68
CA ALA A 190 -1.77 27.15 -12.80
C ALA A 190 -0.60 28.07 -12.47
N ALA A 191 -0.82 29.23 -11.83
CA ALA A 191 0.27 30.15 -11.45
C ALA A 191 1.18 29.58 -10.35
N ILE A 192 0.64 28.80 -9.41
CA ILE A 192 1.41 28.05 -8.42
C ILE A 192 2.14 26.89 -9.10
N ALA A 193 1.50 26.16 -10.02
CA ALA A 193 2.16 25.12 -10.81
C ALA A 193 3.26 25.70 -11.71
N GLU A 194 3.11 26.92 -12.20
CA GLU A 194 4.08 27.65 -13.01
C GLU A 194 5.25 28.17 -12.15
N ARG A 195 4.97 28.68 -10.94
CA ARG A 195 6.00 29.06 -9.96
C ARG A 195 6.73 27.87 -9.35
N LEU A 196 6.03 26.76 -9.15
CA LEU A 196 6.58 25.48 -8.72
C LEU A 196 7.13 24.68 -9.91
N MET A 197 6.93 25.14 -11.14
CA MET A 197 7.39 24.43 -12.34
C MET A 197 8.89 24.22 -12.30
N HIS A 198 9.65 25.18 -11.76
CA HIS A 198 11.09 25.05 -11.55
C HIS A 198 11.47 24.00 -10.46
N LEU A 199 10.58 23.70 -9.53
CA LEU A 199 10.76 22.66 -8.50
C LEU A 199 10.24 21.28 -8.95
N THR A 200 9.29 21.26 -9.88
CA THR A 200 8.75 20.06 -10.54
C THR A 200 9.29 19.88 -11.95
N SER A 201 10.37 20.59 -12.28
CA SER A 201 10.91 20.69 -13.63
C SER A 201 11.73 19.45 -13.96
N GLU A 202 11.38 18.83 -15.08
CA GLU A 202 12.17 17.90 -15.85
C GLU A 202 13.31 18.61 -16.64
N GLU A 203 13.78 19.78 -16.23
CA GLU A 203 14.95 20.44 -16.82
C GLU A 203 16.23 19.92 -16.17
N LEU A 204 16.73 18.84 -16.79
CA LEU A 204 18.11 18.70 -17.26
C LEU A 204 19.13 19.66 -16.62
N ASN A 205 19.91 19.08 -15.71
CA ASN A 205 21.31 19.40 -15.38
C ASN A 205 21.94 20.52 -16.28
N PRO A 206 22.16 21.74 -15.78
CA PRO A 206 22.76 22.85 -16.54
C PRO A 206 24.29 22.72 -16.70
N ASN A 207 24.80 21.48 -16.67
CA ASN A 207 26.23 21.21 -16.80
C ASN A 207 26.47 20.14 -17.88
N PRO A 208 26.95 20.51 -19.08
CA PRO A 208 27.18 19.60 -20.19
C PRO A 208 28.30 18.57 -19.94
N ASP A 209 29.05 18.68 -18.82
CA ASP A 209 30.18 17.80 -18.50
C ASP A 209 29.90 16.73 -17.42
N LYS A 210 28.63 16.50 -17.02
CA LYS A 210 28.28 15.38 -16.12
C LYS A 210 27.48 14.31 -16.87
N GLU A 211 28.18 13.23 -17.24
CA GLU A 211 27.67 11.99 -17.82
C GLU A 211 26.69 11.22 -16.89
N LYS A 212 25.49 11.74 -16.66
CA LYS A 212 24.33 10.92 -16.27
C LYS A 212 23.10 11.46 -16.97
N PRO A 213 22.58 10.80 -18.02
CA PRO A 213 21.33 11.22 -18.64
C PRO A 213 20.17 11.14 -17.62
N PRO A 214 19.16 12.02 -17.71
CA PRO A 214 17.91 11.86 -16.97
C PRO A 214 17.26 10.53 -17.36
N CYS A 215 16.72 9.81 -16.38
CA CYS A 215 16.06 8.53 -16.58
C CYS A 215 14.87 8.71 -17.53
N ASN A 216 14.97 8.18 -18.74
CA ASN A 216 13.90 8.28 -19.75
C ASN A 216 12.75 7.35 -19.34
N ALA A 217 11.50 7.84 -19.34
CA ALA A 217 10.33 6.99 -19.11
C ALA A 217 10.17 5.86 -20.16
N GLN A 218 10.85 5.96 -21.31
CA GLN A 218 10.93 4.89 -22.32
C GLN A 218 11.99 3.82 -21.99
N GLU A 219 12.82 4.03 -20.97
CA GLU A 219 13.74 3.02 -20.40
C GLU A 219 13.07 2.21 -19.28
N LEU A 220 11.83 2.54 -18.90
CA LEU A 220 11.04 1.72 -17.98
C LEU A 220 10.72 0.38 -18.64
N GLU A 221 11.25 -0.70 -18.06
CA GLU A 221 10.97 -2.05 -18.51
C GLU A 221 9.54 -2.43 -18.08
N GLU A 222 8.94 -3.47 -18.69
CA GLU A 222 7.63 -4.01 -18.26
C GLU A 222 7.60 -4.39 -16.75
N CYS A 223 8.78 -4.51 -16.12
CA CYS A 223 8.98 -4.79 -14.70
C CYS A 223 8.91 -3.55 -13.78
N ASP A 224 8.84 -2.35 -14.35
CA ASP A 224 8.72 -1.05 -13.66
C ASP A 224 7.29 -0.50 -13.70
N ILE A 225 6.36 -1.24 -14.34
CA ILE A 225 4.93 -0.91 -14.31
C ILE A 225 4.44 -1.10 -12.87
N PHE A 226 4.06 0.00 -12.23
CA PHE A 226 3.42 -0.01 -10.92
C PHE A 226 2.08 -0.73 -11.00
N PHE A 227 1.90 -1.78 -10.20
CA PHE A 227 0.57 -2.34 -9.98
C PHE A 227 -0.26 -1.29 -9.23
N GLU A 228 -1.42 -0.90 -9.78
CA GLU A 228 -2.34 0.05 -9.14
C GLU A 228 -2.85 -0.45 -7.77
N GLU A 229 -2.74 -1.74 -7.49
CA GLU A 229 -3.15 -2.35 -6.22
C GLU A 229 -1.95 -2.59 -5.28
N SER A 230 -1.83 -1.75 -4.25
CA SER A 230 -0.88 -1.98 -3.16
C SER A 230 -1.34 -3.16 -2.29
N SER A 231 -0.39 -4.02 -1.89
CA SER A 231 -0.67 -5.10 -0.94
C SER A 231 -0.66 -4.57 0.49
N SER A 232 -1.53 -5.10 1.33
CA SER A 232 -1.56 -4.81 2.76
C SER A 232 -1.21 -6.05 3.57
N LEU A 233 -0.51 -5.84 4.69
CA LEU A 233 -0.22 -6.83 5.71
C LEU A 233 -1.12 -6.54 6.92
N CYS A 234 -1.96 -7.50 7.27
CA CYS A 234 -2.93 -7.37 8.34
C CYS A 234 -2.70 -8.44 9.42
N ARG A 235 -2.75 -8.03 10.69
CA ARG A 235 -2.80 -8.94 11.84
C ARG A 235 -4.23 -9.02 12.39
N PHE A 236 -4.81 -10.21 12.39
CA PHE A 236 -6.11 -10.53 12.94
C PHE A 236 -5.96 -11.18 14.30
N ASP A 237 -6.63 -10.64 15.31
CA ASP A 237 -6.60 -11.18 16.65
C ASP A 237 -7.71 -12.22 16.85
N GLY A 238 -7.33 -13.42 17.29
CA GLY A 238 -8.20 -14.58 17.43
C GLY A 238 -9.18 -14.48 18.60
N ASN A 239 -8.94 -13.61 19.58
CA ASN A 239 -9.83 -13.44 20.72
C ASN A 239 -10.90 -12.38 20.45
N THR A 240 -10.48 -11.24 19.90
CA THR A 240 -11.35 -10.09 19.61
C THR A 240 -12.03 -10.18 18.24
N LEU A 241 -11.53 -11.05 17.34
CA LEU A 241 -11.97 -11.17 15.95
C LEU A 241 -11.91 -9.82 15.20
N LYS A 242 -10.90 -9.02 15.52
CA LYS A 242 -10.66 -7.72 14.89
C LYS A 242 -9.28 -7.67 14.26
N THR A 243 -9.17 -6.86 13.22
CA THR A 243 -7.88 -6.47 12.66
C THR A 243 -7.23 -5.50 13.64
N THR A 244 -6.05 -5.87 14.16
CA THR A 244 -5.32 -5.08 15.16
C THR A 244 -4.28 -4.18 14.52
N HIS A 245 -3.63 -4.66 13.46
CA HIS A 245 -2.58 -3.93 12.76
C HIS A 245 -2.79 -4.05 11.27
N VAL A 246 -2.61 -2.94 10.56
CA VAL A 246 -2.69 -2.85 9.10
C VAL A 246 -1.49 -2.05 8.63
N VAL A 247 -0.65 -2.66 7.81
CA VAL A 247 0.53 -2.03 7.21
C VAL A 247 0.38 -2.07 5.70
N ASN A 248 0.49 -0.92 5.04
CA ASN A 248 0.55 -0.87 3.59
C ASN A 248 2.00 -1.20 3.15
N LEU A 249 2.16 -2.22 2.31
CA LEU A 249 3.46 -2.60 1.76
C LEU A 249 3.89 -1.71 0.58
N GLY A 250 3.06 -0.73 0.21
CA GLY A 250 3.27 0.18 -0.90
C GLY A 250 3.29 -0.57 -2.24
N SER A 251 4.20 -0.15 -3.12
CA SER A 251 4.47 -0.80 -4.40
C SER A 251 5.43 -1.99 -4.29
N ASN A 252 5.81 -2.40 -3.08
CA ASN A 252 6.75 -3.50 -2.90
C ASN A 252 6.07 -4.84 -3.19
N GLN A 253 6.47 -5.46 -4.30
CA GLN A 253 5.90 -6.73 -4.74
C GLN A 253 6.25 -7.87 -3.78
N TYR A 254 5.26 -8.66 -3.40
CA TYR A 254 5.49 -9.92 -2.67
C TYR A 254 6.18 -10.95 -3.57
N LEU A 255 7.30 -11.52 -3.09
CA LEU A 255 8.12 -12.45 -3.86
C LEU A 255 7.93 -13.91 -3.45
N PHE A 256 8.10 -14.24 -2.17
CA PHE A 256 7.96 -15.59 -1.64
C PHE A 256 7.89 -15.60 -0.11
N SER A 257 7.58 -16.77 0.47
CA SER A 257 7.75 -17.04 1.89
C SER A 257 8.63 -18.25 2.14
N VAL A 258 9.30 -18.26 3.29
CA VAL A 258 10.23 -19.30 3.69
C VAL A 258 10.20 -19.49 5.21
N ILE A 259 10.31 -20.73 5.66
CA ILE A 259 10.45 -21.04 7.09
C ILE A 259 11.95 -21.10 7.39
N VAL A 260 12.43 -20.14 8.18
CA VAL A 260 13.83 -20.09 8.64
C VAL A 260 13.97 -20.77 10.00
N ASP A 261 13.16 -20.36 10.97
CA ASP A 261 13.00 -21.04 12.26
C ASP A 261 11.58 -21.65 12.34
N PRO A 262 11.44 -22.99 12.51
CA PRO A 262 10.13 -23.62 12.70
C PRO A 262 9.35 -23.17 13.94
N LYS A 263 9.98 -22.48 14.89
CA LYS A 263 9.32 -21.92 16.09
C LYS A 263 8.64 -20.58 15.81
N GLU A 264 9.10 -19.87 14.78
CA GLU A 264 8.57 -18.57 14.39
C GLU A 264 7.63 -18.70 13.20
N MET A 265 6.92 -17.62 12.90
CA MET A 265 6.14 -17.54 11.67
C MET A 265 7.07 -17.56 10.43
N PRO A 266 6.60 -18.07 9.27
CA PRO A 266 7.39 -18.03 8.05
C PRO A 266 7.76 -16.58 7.69
N CYS A 267 9.02 -16.35 7.33
CA CYS A 267 9.44 -15.08 6.77
C CYS A 267 8.75 -14.84 5.42
N PHE A 268 8.53 -13.58 5.08
CA PHE A 268 8.09 -13.17 3.75
C PHE A 268 9.11 -12.24 3.11
N CYS A 269 9.27 -12.35 1.79
CA CYS A 269 10.21 -11.56 1.03
C CYS A 269 9.49 -10.56 0.11
N LEU A 270 9.91 -9.30 0.17
CA LEU A 270 9.38 -8.22 -0.65
C LEU A 270 10.45 -7.70 -1.60
N ARG A 271 10.07 -7.37 -2.83
CA ARG A 271 10.93 -6.62 -3.75
C ARG A 271 11.01 -5.18 -3.26
N HIS A 272 12.24 -4.68 -3.15
CA HIS A 272 12.52 -3.28 -2.87
C HIS A 272 13.49 -2.78 -3.93
N ASP A 273 12.98 -2.06 -4.92
CA ASP A 273 13.70 -1.62 -6.12
C ASP A 273 14.40 -2.79 -6.85
N VAL A 274 15.73 -2.79 -6.82
CA VAL A 274 16.61 -3.79 -7.44
C VAL A 274 16.84 -5.01 -6.53
N ASP A 275 16.56 -4.90 -5.24
CA ASP A 275 16.87 -5.90 -4.22
C ASP A 275 15.62 -6.65 -3.76
N ALA A 276 15.84 -7.71 -2.98
CA ALA A 276 14.79 -8.44 -2.30
C ALA A 276 15.09 -8.50 -0.80
N LEU A 277 14.17 -7.99 0.02
CA LEU A 277 14.30 -7.92 1.48
C LEU A 277 13.48 -9.02 2.13
N LEU A 278 14.08 -9.76 3.05
CA LEU A 278 13.44 -10.82 3.82
C LEU A 278 13.06 -10.28 5.20
N TRP A 279 11.79 -10.43 5.55
CA TRP A 279 11.21 -9.94 6.80
C TRP A 279 10.77 -11.11 7.67
N GLN A 280 11.21 -11.12 8.93
CA GLN A 280 10.74 -12.02 9.97
C GLN A 280 9.59 -11.35 10.72
N PRO A 281 8.37 -11.87 10.61
CA PRO A 281 7.30 -11.47 11.50
C PRO A 281 7.50 -12.09 12.90
N HIS A 282 7.39 -11.24 13.91
CA HIS A 282 7.50 -11.58 15.33
C HIS A 282 6.15 -11.44 16.01
N SER A 283 5.92 -12.29 17.01
CA SER A 283 4.72 -12.21 17.87
C SER A 283 4.89 -11.27 19.07
N SER A 284 6.12 -10.79 19.34
CA SER A 284 6.45 -10.04 20.55
C SER A 284 6.48 -8.52 20.34
N THR A 285 5.71 -7.81 21.17
CA THR A 285 5.62 -6.34 21.32
C THR A 285 5.18 -5.55 20.08
N GLN A 286 4.19 -4.66 20.26
CA GLN A 286 3.55 -3.91 19.16
C GLN A 286 4.52 -3.12 18.27
N ASP A 287 5.67 -2.70 18.81
CA ASP A 287 6.64 -1.85 18.10
C ASP A 287 7.71 -2.63 17.31
N ASP A 288 7.84 -3.95 17.48
CA ASP A 288 8.89 -4.76 16.83
C ASP A 288 8.33 -6.05 16.20
N MET A 289 7.14 -5.94 15.60
CA MET A 289 6.49 -7.08 14.95
C MET A 289 7.18 -7.55 13.66
N TRP A 290 8.12 -6.78 13.11
CA TRP A 290 8.73 -7.10 11.82
C TRP A 290 10.21 -6.73 11.81
N GLU A 291 11.06 -7.73 11.68
CA GLU A 291 12.51 -7.54 11.59
C GLU A 291 12.99 -7.81 10.16
N HIS A 292 13.77 -6.89 9.60
CA HIS A 292 14.49 -7.16 8.37
C HIS A 292 15.73 -8.01 8.69
N ILE A 293 15.74 -9.28 8.25
CA ILE A 293 16.78 -10.26 8.61
C ILE A 293 17.82 -10.50 7.51
N ALA A 294 17.49 -10.22 6.24
CA ALA A 294 18.42 -10.42 5.12
C ALA A 294 18.04 -9.61 3.87
N THR A 295 19.06 -9.13 3.16
CA THR A 295 18.93 -8.51 1.83
C THR A 295 19.58 -9.38 0.77
N PHE A 296 18.84 -9.70 -0.30
CA PHE A 296 19.37 -10.33 -1.50
C PHE A 296 19.60 -9.30 -2.60
N ASN A 297 20.86 -8.90 -2.74
CA ASN A 297 21.28 -7.87 -3.68
C ASN A 297 20.97 -8.26 -5.13
N ALA A 298 20.45 -7.30 -5.91
CA ALA A 298 20.02 -7.41 -7.31
C ALA A 298 18.93 -8.47 -7.58
N LEU A 299 18.44 -9.17 -6.56
CA LEU A 299 17.51 -10.28 -6.74
C LEU A 299 16.11 -9.80 -7.17
N GLY A 300 15.71 -8.58 -6.77
CA GLY A 300 14.46 -7.95 -7.19
C GLY A 300 14.43 -7.74 -8.70
N TYR A 301 15.49 -7.17 -9.26
CA TYR A 301 15.65 -7.00 -10.71
C TYR A 301 15.71 -8.34 -11.44
N VAL A 302 16.53 -9.27 -10.94
CA VAL A 302 16.76 -10.55 -11.61
C VAL A 302 15.50 -11.41 -11.65
N GLN A 303 14.74 -11.48 -10.55
CA GLN A 303 13.48 -12.21 -10.52
C GLN A 303 12.44 -11.60 -11.47
N ALA A 304 12.42 -10.28 -11.61
CA ALA A 304 11.46 -9.60 -12.47
C ALA A 304 11.67 -9.98 -13.95
N SER A 305 12.92 -10.14 -14.39
CA SER A 305 13.28 -10.63 -15.74
C SER A 305 12.82 -12.07 -16.05
N LYS A 306 12.39 -12.86 -15.05
CA LYS A 306 11.94 -14.25 -15.20
C LYS A 306 10.42 -14.33 -15.23
N ARG A 307 9.87 -14.54 -16.43
CA ARG A 307 8.41 -14.63 -16.67
C ARG A 307 7.80 -15.97 -16.20
N ASP A 308 8.51 -17.08 -16.40
CA ASP A 308 8.00 -18.44 -16.13
C ASP A 308 8.36 -18.98 -14.74
N LYS A 309 8.42 -18.11 -13.73
CA LYS A 309 8.74 -18.48 -12.34
C LYS A 309 7.55 -19.19 -11.68
N LYS A 310 7.82 -20.36 -11.08
CA LYS A 310 6.82 -21.17 -10.37
C LYS A 310 7.04 -21.20 -8.87
N PHE A 311 8.28 -21.41 -8.45
CA PHE A 311 8.65 -21.41 -7.04
C PHE A 311 9.85 -20.51 -6.79
N PHE A 312 9.91 -19.93 -5.60
CA PHE A 312 10.98 -19.07 -5.17
C PHE A 312 11.19 -19.28 -3.66
N THR A 313 12.44 -19.43 -3.24
CA THR A 313 12.83 -19.69 -1.85
C THR A 313 14.26 -19.20 -1.59
N CYS A 314 14.71 -19.26 -0.35
CA CYS A 314 16.11 -19.03 0.00
C CYS A 314 16.59 -20.01 1.07
N ALA A 315 17.90 -20.10 1.26
CA ALA A 315 18.48 -20.88 2.33
C ALA A 315 18.15 -20.26 3.70
N PRO A 316 17.88 -21.07 4.74
CA PRO A 316 17.66 -20.57 6.09
C PRO A 316 18.80 -19.70 6.65
N ASN A 317 20.04 -19.94 6.24
CA ASN A 317 21.20 -19.10 6.60
C ASN A 317 21.45 -17.91 5.65
N TYR A 318 20.52 -17.64 4.74
CA TYR A 318 20.55 -16.54 3.78
C TYR A 318 21.71 -16.58 2.76
N SER A 319 22.47 -17.67 2.70
CA SER A 319 23.66 -17.79 1.84
C SER A 319 23.33 -17.77 0.34
N TYR A 320 22.13 -18.20 -0.03
CA TYR A 320 21.65 -18.16 -1.41
C TYR A 320 20.14 -18.04 -1.49
N ALA A 321 19.65 -17.54 -2.62
CA ALA A 321 18.26 -17.61 -3.03
C ALA A 321 18.13 -18.50 -4.28
N ALA A 322 17.00 -19.15 -4.46
CA ALA A 322 16.78 -20.05 -5.59
C ALA A 322 15.41 -19.85 -6.21
N LEU A 323 15.37 -19.76 -7.54
CA LEU A 323 14.14 -19.59 -8.33
C LEU A 323 13.99 -20.80 -9.25
N CYS A 324 12.79 -21.36 -9.25
CA CYS A 324 12.42 -22.51 -10.07
C CYS A 324 11.42 -22.08 -11.13
N GLU A 325 11.70 -22.39 -12.39
CA GLU A 325 10.73 -22.21 -13.46
C GLU A 325 9.67 -23.33 -13.44
N CYS A 326 8.64 -23.21 -14.27
CA CYS A 326 7.63 -24.25 -14.44
C CYS A 326 8.22 -25.61 -14.83
N LEU A 327 9.32 -25.61 -15.60
CA LEU A 327 9.97 -26.80 -16.17
C LEU A 327 11.49 -26.64 -16.20
N ARG A 328 12.22 -27.74 -15.94
CA ARG A 328 13.66 -27.95 -16.16
C ARG A 328 14.65 -27.05 -15.41
N ARG A 329 14.44 -25.73 -15.36
CA ARG A 329 15.49 -24.79 -14.96
C ARG A 329 15.30 -24.33 -13.52
N VAL A 330 16.41 -24.35 -12.80
CA VAL A 330 16.54 -23.85 -11.45
C VAL A 330 17.71 -22.86 -11.41
N PHE A 331 17.42 -21.63 -11.05
CA PHE A 331 18.40 -20.57 -10.88
C PHE A 331 18.79 -20.49 -9.41
N ILE A 332 20.09 -20.42 -9.13
CA ILE A 332 20.65 -20.31 -7.78
C ILE A 332 21.50 -19.04 -7.74
N TYR A 333 21.13 -18.12 -6.87
CA TYR A 333 21.79 -16.83 -6.66
C TYR A 333 22.50 -16.85 -5.33
N ARG A 334 23.83 -16.90 -5.34
CA ARG A 334 24.63 -16.84 -4.12
C ARG A 334 24.90 -15.40 -3.71
N GLN A 335 24.86 -15.15 -2.41
CA GLN A 335 25.31 -13.88 -1.83
C GLN A 335 26.79 -13.62 -2.17
N PRO A 336 27.20 -12.35 -2.29
CA PRO A 336 28.59 -12.01 -2.54
C PRO A 336 29.49 -12.58 -1.44
N THR A 337 30.47 -13.39 -1.83
CA THR A 337 31.51 -13.90 -0.92
C THR A 337 32.81 -13.13 -1.21
N PRO A 338 33.60 -12.74 -0.19
CA PRO A 338 34.91 -12.16 -0.41
C PRO A 338 35.76 -13.10 -1.27
N MET A 339 36.28 -12.60 -2.39
CA MET A 339 37.22 -13.38 -3.19
C MET A 339 38.62 -13.27 -2.60
N SER A 340 39.35 -14.37 -2.57
CA SER A 340 40.79 -14.38 -2.23
C SER A 340 41.65 -13.63 -3.26
N THR A 341 41.12 -13.43 -4.47
CA THR A 341 41.80 -12.73 -5.58
C THR A 341 40.99 -11.51 -6.02
N VAL A 342 41.64 -10.36 -6.10
CA VAL A 342 41.03 -9.11 -6.58
C VAL A 342 40.76 -9.23 -8.08
N LEU A 343 39.50 -9.17 -8.49
CA LEU A 343 39.16 -9.03 -9.91
C LEU A 343 39.28 -7.56 -10.32
N TYR A 344 39.99 -7.32 -11.42
CA TYR A 344 40.19 -5.99 -11.96
C TYR A 344 39.23 -5.75 -13.12
N ASN A 345 38.31 -4.78 -12.97
CA ASN A 345 37.52 -4.34 -14.11
C ASN A 345 38.41 -3.51 -15.05
N ARG A 346 38.81 -4.11 -16.19
CA ARG A 346 39.71 -3.47 -17.17
C ARG A 346 39.17 -2.15 -17.76
N LYS A 347 37.87 -1.87 -17.66
CA LYS A 347 37.25 -0.66 -18.19
C LYS A 347 37.14 0.49 -17.16
N GLU A 348 36.94 0.18 -15.88
CA GLU A 348 36.68 1.19 -14.84
C GLU A 348 37.80 1.32 -13.79
N GLY A 349 38.82 0.46 -13.83
CA GLY A 349 39.91 0.47 -12.84
C GLY A 349 39.48 0.13 -11.41
N ARG A 350 38.21 -0.26 -11.21
CA ARG A 350 37.65 -0.60 -9.90
C ARG A 350 38.04 -2.01 -9.47
N HIS A 351 38.43 -2.13 -8.20
CA HIS A 351 38.66 -3.40 -7.52
C HIS A 351 37.32 -4.06 -7.18
N VAL A 352 37.04 -5.22 -7.76
CA VAL A 352 35.87 -6.02 -7.41
C VAL A 352 36.28 -7.02 -6.33
N GLY A 353 36.04 -6.65 -5.07
CA GLY A 353 36.38 -7.48 -3.90
C GLY A 353 35.38 -8.60 -3.58
N GLN A 354 34.17 -8.52 -4.14
CA GLN A 354 33.09 -9.49 -3.94
C GLN A 354 32.36 -9.74 -5.25
N VAL A 355 32.01 -11.01 -5.53
CA VAL A 355 31.24 -11.39 -6.71
C VAL A 355 30.06 -12.24 -6.28
N ALA A 356 28.85 -11.80 -6.61
CA ALA A 356 27.67 -12.64 -6.56
C ALA A 356 27.73 -13.66 -7.70
N LYS A 357 27.46 -14.94 -7.41
CA LYS A 357 27.48 -16.01 -8.42
C LYS A 357 26.06 -16.45 -8.73
N GLN A 358 25.69 -16.42 -10.00
CA GLN A 358 24.49 -17.07 -10.51
C GLN A 358 24.86 -18.43 -11.10
N GLN A 359 24.09 -19.47 -10.76
CA GLN A 359 24.16 -20.79 -11.36
C GLN A 359 22.80 -21.18 -11.91
N VAL A 360 22.81 -21.97 -12.98
CA VAL A 360 21.61 -22.55 -13.56
C VAL A 360 21.78 -24.06 -13.56
N ALA A 361 20.91 -24.76 -12.85
CA ALA A 361 20.81 -26.21 -12.88
C ALA A 361 19.65 -26.60 -13.82
N SER A 362 19.96 -27.45 -14.79
CA SER A 362 18.99 -28.03 -15.72
C SER A 362 18.66 -29.45 -15.29
N LEU A 363 17.40 -29.70 -14.93
CA LEU A 363 16.89 -31.01 -14.59
C LEU A 363 16.66 -31.82 -15.87
N GLU A 364 17.07 -33.08 -15.86
CA GLU A 364 16.88 -34.03 -16.97
C GLU A 364 15.45 -34.58 -17.01
N THR A 365 14.44 -33.71 -16.95
CA THR A 365 13.03 -34.08 -17.04
C THR A 365 12.16 -32.99 -17.64
N ASN A 366 11.02 -33.38 -18.20
CA ASN A 366 9.92 -32.50 -18.62
C ASN A 366 8.73 -32.53 -17.66
N ASP A 367 8.84 -33.25 -16.56
CA ASP A 367 7.75 -33.38 -15.61
C ASP A 367 7.49 -32.05 -14.89
N PRO A 368 6.22 -31.68 -14.65
CA PRO A 368 5.89 -30.46 -13.95
C PRO A 368 6.44 -30.50 -12.52
N ILE A 369 7.02 -29.38 -12.10
CA ILE A 369 7.57 -29.23 -10.75
C ILE A 369 6.41 -28.96 -9.78
N LEU A 370 6.33 -29.73 -8.71
CA LEU A 370 5.23 -29.70 -7.72
C LEU A 370 5.66 -29.13 -6.38
N GLY A 371 6.95 -29.17 -6.06
CA GLY A 371 7.47 -28.67 -4.79
C GLY A 371 8.92 -28.26 -4.91
N PHE A 372 9.31 -27.32 -4.05
CA PHE A 372 10.63 -26.70 -4.10
C PHE A 372 11.02 -26.24 -2.71
N GLN A 373 12.09 -26.79 -2.15
CA GLN A 373 12.53 -26.50 -0.78
C GLN A 373 14.05 -26.34 -0.73
N ALA A 374 14.50 -25.23 -0.17
CA ALA A 374 15.92 -24.99 0.10
C ALA A 374 16.31 -25.37 1.53
N THR A 375 17.57 -25.75 1.68
CA THR A 375 18.29 -25.91 2.94
C THR A 375 19.61 -25.14 2.82
N ASN A 376 20.44 -25.13 3.85
CA ASN A 376 21.74 -24.43 3.77
C ASN A 376 22.70 -25.06 2.74
N GLU A 377 22.54 -26.35 2.42
CA GLU A 377 23.47 -27.09 1.56
C GLU A 377 22.85 -27.62 0.28
N ARG A 378 21.53 -27.89 0.29
CA ARG A 378 20.84 -28.66 -0.74
C ARG A 378 19.53 -28.02 -1.11
N LEU A 379 19.16 -28.19 -2.37
CA LEU A 379 17.90 -27.75 -2.94
C LEU A 379 17.13 -28.97 -3.45
N PHE A 380 15.93 -29.15 -2.92
CA PHE A 380 15.04 -30.25 -3.25
C PHE A 380 14.00 -29.77 -4.26
N VAL A 381 13.89 -30.49 -5.38
CA VAL A 381 12.92 -30.19 -6.44
C VAL A 381 12.06 -31.41 -6.68
N LEU A 382 10.80 -31.34 -6.24
CA LEU A 382 9.83 -32.41 -6.41
C LEU A 382 9.12 -32.25 -7.74
N THR A 383 9.15 -33.28 -8.58
CA THR A 383 8.32 -33.39 -9.78
C THR A 383 7.24 -34.45 -9.59
N SER A 384 6.35 -34.62 -10.58
CA SER A 384 5.33 -35.67 -10.53
C SER A 384 5.89 -37.10 -10.48
N LYS A 385 7.17 -37.31 -10.84
CA LYS A 385 7.79 -38.64 -10.89
C LYS A 385 9.04 -38.79 -10.03
N ASN A 386 9.80 -37.72 -9.81
CA ASN A 386 11.11 -37.78 -9.19
C ASN A 386 11.30 -36.68 -8.15
N LEU A 387 12.19 -36.93 -7.19
CA LEU A 387 12.72 -35.90 -6.29
C LEU A 387 14.18 -35.64 -6.66
N PHE A 388 14.45 -34.48 -7.26
CA PHE A 388 15.81 -34.07 -7.59
C PHE A 388 16.46 -33.39 -6.39
N LEU A 389 17.76 -33.66 -6.22
CA LEU A 389 18.58 -33.03 -5.20
C LEU A 389 19.74 -32.30 -5.87
N ILE A 390 19.77 -30.99 -5.73
CA ILE A 390 20.89 -30.15 -6.21
C ILE A 390 21.75 -29.80 -4.99
N LYS A 391 23.04 -30.16 -5.03
CA LYS A 391 24.01 -29.77 -4.01
C LYS A 391 24.47 -28.34 -4.29
N VAL A 392 24.14 -27.41 -3.40
CA VAL A 392 24.39 -25.97 -3.57
C VAL A 392 25.68 -25.56 -2.87
N ASN A 393 25.86 -25.92 -1.61
CA ASN A 393 27.10 -25.68 -0.88
C ASN A 393 27.81 -27.01 -0.62
N THR A 394 29.13 -27.01 -0.76
CA THR A 394 29.98 -28.20 -0.62
C THR A 394 30.79 -28.22 0.67
N GLU A 395 30.52 -27.31 1.61
CA GLU A 395 31.24 -27.27 2.88
C GLU A 395 30.87 -28.49 3.76
N ASN A 396 31.78 -29.47 3.73
CA ASN A 396 32.37 -30.07 4.93
C ASN A 396 33.88 -29.99 4.78
#